data_AF-A0A8K1DCL5-F1
#
_entry.id   AF-A0A8K1DCL5-F1
#
_cell.length_a   1.000
_cell.length_b   1.000
_cell.length_c   1.000
_cell.angle_alpha   90.00
_cell.angle_beta   90.00
_cell.angle_gamma   90.00
#
_symmetry.space_group_name_H-M   'P 1'
#
loop_
_entity.id
_entity.type
_entity.pdbx_description
1 polymer ?
#
loop_
_entity_poly.entity_id
_entity_poly.type
_entity_poly.pdbx_seq_one_letter_code
_entity_poly.pdbx_strand_id
1 'polypeptide(L)' 'MSNPSPQKLRAISIMFLVAGAWGLAMGMFYFKNPSFPLAALGVINLVLGIFLGFRQMQKRDSGMYRKKK' A
#
# COMPACT_ATOMS: atom_id res chain seq x y z
N MET A 1 15.06 18.70 -2.76
CA MET A 1 14.15 17.62 -2.32
C MET A 1 14.81 16.29 -2.60
N SER A 2 15.27 15.58 -1.57
CA SER A 2 15.86 14.25 -1.70
C SER A 2 14.78 13.25 -2.10
N ASN A 3 14.95 12.60 -3.25
CA ASN A 3 14.04 11.57 -3.73
C ASN A 3 13.93 10.48 -2.64
N PRO A 4 12.74 10.17 -2.11
CA PRO A 4 12.61 9.19 -1.03
C PRO A 4 13.24 7.87 -1.46
N SER A 5 14.11 7.32 -0.61
CA SER A 5 14.84 6.10 -0.94
C SER A 5 13.85 4.97 -1.26
N PRO A 6 14.13 4.11 -2.24
CA PRO A 6 13.22 3.02 -2.64
C PRO A 6 12.81 2.12 -1.46
N GLN A 7 13.69 1.98 -0.47
CA GLN A 7 13.43 1.24 0.77
C GLN A 7 12.34 1.89 1.62
N LYS A 8 12.35 3.23 1.78
CA LYS A 8 11.32 3.95 2.54
C LYS A 8 9.96 3.87 1.85
N LEU A 9 9.95 4.02 0.53
CA LEU A 9 8.75 3.85 -0.29
C LEU A 9 8.16 2.44 -0.15
N ARG A 10 9.01 1.40 -0.13
CA ARG A 10 8.58 0.01 0.08
C ARG A 10 7.97 -0.21 1.46
N ALA A 11 8.61 0.33 2.50
CA ALA A 11 8.09 0.26 3.86
C ALA A 11 6.72 0.95 3.99
N ILE A 12 6.55 2.12 3.38
CA ILE A 12 5.27 2.86 3.36
C ILE A 12 4.18 2.03 2.66
N SER A 13 4.48 1.44 1.50
CA SER A 13 3.51 0.58 0.78
C SER A 13 3.05 -0.63 1.62
N ILE A 14 3.98 -1.28 2.33
CA ILE A 14 3.66 -2.39 3.24
C ILE A 14 2.80 -1.90 4.42
N MET A 15 3.12 -0.75 5.01
CA MET A 15 2.32 -0.17 6.10
C MET A 15 0.88 0.10 5.66
N PHE A 16 0.68 0.66 4.46
CA PHE A 16 -0.66 0.88 3.90
C PHE A 16 -1.44 -0.41 3.66
N LEU A 17 -0.77 -1.47 3.18
CA LEU A 17 -1.38 -2.79 3.00
C LEU A 17 -1.82 -3.41 4.33
N VAL A 18 -0.95 -3.38 5.35
CA VAL A 18 -1.23 -3.95 6.67
C VAL A 18 -2.34 -3.15 7.36
N ALA A 19 -2.27 -1.81 7.33
CA ALA A 19 -3.30 -0.95 7.90
C ALA A 19 -4.64 -1.09 7.17
N GLY A 20 -4.62 -1.23 5.84
CA GLY A 20 -5.81 -1.46 5.02
C GLY A 20 -6.47 -2.80 5.33
N ALA A 21 -5.70 -3.89 5.38
CA ALA A 21 -6.19 -5.21 5.73
C ALA A 21 -6.76 -5.24 7.16
N TRP A 22 -6.09 -4.58 8.10
CA TRP A 22 -6.56 -4.45 9.48
C TRP A 22 -7.86 -3.66 9.60
N GLY A 23 -7.97 -2.50 8.93
CA GLY A 23 -9.17 -1.67 8.94
C GLY A 23 -10.39 -2.37 8.34
N LEU A 24 -10.16 -3.15 7.28
CA LEU A 24 -11.19 -3.97 6.62
C LEU A 24 -11.63 -5.13 7.52
N ALA A 25 -10.68 -5.81 8.17
CA ALA A 25 -10.96 -6.88 9.13
C ALA A 25 -11.75 -6.36 10.35
N MET A 26 -11.32 -5.24 10.94
CA MET A 26 -12.03 -4.60 12.04
C MET A 26 -13.43 -4.12 11.65
N GLY A 27 -13.55 -3.44 10.49
CA GLY A 27 -14.80 -2.86 10.03
C GLY A 27 -15.87 -3.89 9.67
N MET A 28 -15.48 -5.10 9.24
CA MET A 28 -16.40 -6.16 8.83
C MET A 28 -16.58 -7.28 9.87
N PHE A 29 -15.52 -7.72 10.55
CA PHE A 29 -15.55 -8.97 11.33
C PHE A 29 -15.54 -8.76 12.85
N TYR A 30 -14.98 -7.64 13.34
CA TYR A 30 -14.77 -7.46 14.78
C TYR A 30 -15.91 -6.72 15.47
N PHE A 31 -16.57 -5.78 14.77
CA PHE A 31 -17.72 -5.08 15.32
C PHE A 31 -19.03 -5.83 15.04
N LYS A 32 -19.84 -6.00 16.08
CA LYS A 32 -21.20 -6.58 16.01
C LYS A 32 -22.14 -5.80 15.07
N ASN A 33 -21.80 -4.54 14.79
CA ASN A 33 -22.41 -3.70 13.76
C ASN A 33 -21.32 -3.33 12.73
N PRO A 34 -21.50 -3.68 11.45
CA PRO A 34 -20.51 -3.37 10.43
C PRO A 34 -20.30 -1.85 10.34
N SER A 35 -19.05 -1.43 10.55
CA SER A 35 -18.68 -0.02 10.53
C SER A 35 -18.26 0.37 9.13
N PHE A 36 -19.24 0.71 8.29
CA PHE A 36 -19.04 1.14 6.90
C PHE A 36 -17.88 2.13 6.70
N PRO A 37 -17.76 3.23 7.46
CA PRO A 37 -16.64 4.16 7.28
C PRO A 37 -15.28 3.53 7.59
N LEU A 38 -15.20 2.61 8.55
CA LEU A 38 -13.94 1.94 8.91
C LEU A 38 -13.51 0.94 7.83
N ALA A 39 -14.47 0.18 7.29
CA ALA A 39 -14.23 -0.72 6.17
C ALA A 39 -13.83 0.05 4.90
N ALA A 40 -14.49 1.17 4.60
CA ALA A 40 -14.15 2.04 3.46
C ALA A 40 -12.73 2.61 3.57
N LEU A 41 -12.33 3.08 4.76
CA LEU A 41 -10.95 3.52 5.03
C LEU A 41 -9.95 2.37 4.88
N GLY A 42 -10.31 1.16 5.31
CA GLY A 42 -9.53 -0.06 5.09
C GLY A 42 -9.28 -0.33 3.60
N VAL A 43 -10.35 -0.30 2.78
CA VAL A 43 -10.26 -0.50 1.33
C VAL A 43 -9.39 0.58 0.67
N ILE A 44 -9.58 1.85 1.02
CA ILE A 44 -8.79 2.97 0.47
C ILE A 44 -7.30 2.78 0.76
N ASN A 45 -6.93 2.45 2.00
CA ASN A 45 -5.54 2.19 2.38
C ASN A 45 -4.96 0.98 1.65
N LEU A 46 -5.76 -0.06 1.43
CA LEU A 46 -5.33 -1.26 0.72
C LEU A 46 -5.06 -0.96 -0.76
N VAL A 47 -5.94 -0.21 -1.42
CA VAL A 47 -5.77 0.24 -2.81
C VAL A 47 -4.55 1.14 -2.95
N LEU A 48 -4.35 2.10 -2.04
CA LEU A 48 -3.16 2.96 -2.02
C LEU A 48 -1.87 2.15 -1.82
N GLY A 49 -1.88 1.16 -0.92
CA GLY A 49 -0.77 0.26 -0.67
C GLY A 49 -0.37 -0.55 -1.91
N ILE A 50 -1.36 -1.16 -2.59
CA ILE A 50 -1.17 -1.89 -3.86
C ILE A 50 -0.64 -0.96 -4.95
N PHE A 51 -1.26 0.21 -5.13
CA PHE A 51 -0.87 1.16 -6.17
C PHE A 51 0.56 1.66 -5.99
N LEU A 52 0.95 2.01 -4.75
CA LEU A 52 2.31 2.40 -4.42
C LEU A 52 3.32 1.26 -4.60
N GLY A 53 2.91 0.03 -4.29
CA GLY A 53 3.71 -1.18 -4.51
C GLY A 53 3.94 -1.44 -6.00
N PHE A 54 2.88 -1.40 -6.80
CA PHE A 54 2.92 -1.60 -8.25
C PHE A 54 3.78 -0.53 -8.94
N ARG A 55 3.61 0.74 -8.56
CA ARG A 55 4.42 1.86 -9.08
C ARG A 55 5.90 1.70 -8.75
N GLN A 56 6.22 1.09 -7.61
CA GLN A 56 7.61 0.76 -7.27
C GLN A 56 8.18 -0.38 -8.10
N MET A 57 7.38 -1.41 -8.39
CA MET A 57 7.78 -2.52 -9.26
C MET A 57 8.13 -1.97 -10.66
N GLN A 58 7.24 -1.16 -11.25
CA GLN A 58 7.51 -0.50 -12.54
C GLN A 58 8.80 0.34 -12.56
N LYS A 59 9.08 1.08 -11.47
CA LYS A 59 10.33 1.86 -11.35
C LYS A 59 11.57 0.96 -11.24
N ARG A 60 11.49 -0.20 -10.58
CA ARG A 60 12.60 -1.18 -10.50
C ARG A 60 12.88 -1.80 -11.86
N ASP A 61 11.85 -2.18 -12.62
CA ASP A 61 12.02 -2.79 -13.94
C ASP A 61 12.61 -1.80 -14.95
N SER A 62 12.19 -0.53 -14.89
CA SER A 62 12.75 0.54 -15.72
C SER A 62 14.22 0.86 -15.39
N GLY A 63 14.64 0.69 -14.13
CA GLY A 63 16.04 0.85 -13.70
C GLY A 63 16.94 -0.30 -14.12
N MET A 64 16.41 -1.53 -14.20
CA MET A 64 17.14 -2.71 -14.68
C MET A 64 17.42 -2.64 -16.19
N TYR A 65 16.51 -2.05 -16.98
CA TYR A 65 16.75 -1.79 -18.41
C TYR A 65 17.93 -0.82 -18.67
N ARG A 66 18.28 0.05 -17.72
CA ARG A 66 19.37 1.02 -17.86
C ARG A 66 20.76 0.46 -17.50
N LYS A 67 20.85 -0.69 -16.83
CA LYS A 67 22.14 -1.34 -16.50
C LYS A 67 22.62 -2.37 -17.52
N LYS A 68 21.82 -2.65 -18.57
CA LYS A 68 22.16 -3.60 -19.64
C LYS A 68 22.59 -2.94 -20.96
N LYS A 69 22.93 -1.65 -20.95
CA LYS A 69 23.46 -0.96 -22.13
C LYS A 69 24.84 -0.39 -21.84
#